data_AF-A0AA39YJ81-F1
#
_entry.id   AF-A0AA39YJ81-F1
#
_cell.length_a   1.000
_cell.length_b   1.000
_cell.length_c   1.000
_cell.angle_alpha   90.00
_cell.angle_beta   90.00
_cell.angle_gamma   90.00
#
_symmetry.space_group_name_H-M   'P 1'
#
loop_
_entity.id
_entity.type
_entity.pdbx_description
1 polymer ?
#
loop_
_entity_poly.entity_id
_entity_poly.type
_entity_poly.pdbx_seq_one_letter_code
_entity_poly.pdbx_strand_id
1 'polypeptide(L)'
;MSDTKPSAPVPPTELGRYRILSSTAGIRVSPLQLGAMSIGDAWSNVLGSTDKTQSFKLLDAFVEAGGNFIDTASNYQNEQSEEWIGEWMAERGNRDQLVIATKYTSNYRSYAVGKGKAPNSHGNHRRCLHMSVRDSLKKLRTDWIDILYLHFWDYTTSIEEVIDSLHMLVQQGKVLYLGISDTPA
;
A
#
# COMPACT_ATOMS: atom_id res chain seq x y z
N MET A 1 -19.94 27.81 -32.59
CA MET A 1 -19.90 26.35 -32.81
C MET A 1 -19.28 25.75 -31.56
N SER A 2 -20.09 25.19 -30.67
CA SER A 2 -19.60 24.58 -29.43
C SER A 2 -19.13 23.17 -29.74
N ASP A 3 -17.82 22.99 -29.94
CA ASP A 3 -17.19 21.68 -29.87
C ASP A 3 -17.27 21.21 -28.41
N THR A 4 -18.38 20.60 -28.05
CA THR A 4 -18.51 19.85 -26.80
C THR A 4 -17.55 18.67 -26.91
N LYS A 5 -16.48 18.68 -26.12
CA LYS A 5 -15.56 17.54 -26.00
C LYS A 5 -16.38 16.25 -25.88
N PRO A 6 -16.06 15.20 -26.66
CA PRO A 6 -16.77 13.94 -26.56
C PRO A 6 -16.75 13.43 -25.12
N SER A 7 -17.89 12.92 -24.64
CA SER A 7 -17.99 12.34 -23.31
C SER A 7 -16.94 11.23 -23.14
N ALA A 8 -16.36 11.13 -21.95
CA ALA A 8 -15.45 10.04 -21.65
C ALA A 8 -16.12 8.68 -21.95
N PRO A 9 -15.37 7.69 -22.44
CA PRO A 9 -15.89 6.35 -22.66
C PRO A 9 -16.51 5.80 -21.37
N VAL A 10 -17.60 5.04 -21.50
CA VAL A 10 -18.18 4.33 -20.37
C VAL A 10 -17.19 3.23 -19.94
N PRO A 11 -16.81 3.16 -18.65
CA PRO A 11 -15.88 2.14 -18.19
C PRO A 11 -16.49 0.74 -18.32
N PRO A 12 -15.66 -0.31 -18.46
CA PRO A 12 -16.12 -1.69 -18.65
C PRO A 12 -16.92 -2.22 -17.45
N THR A 13 -16.60 -1.73 -16.24
CA THR A 13 -17.36 -2.02 -15.01
C THR A 13 -17.48 -0.76 -14.15
N GLU A 14 -18.26 -0.85 -13.07
CA GLU A 14 -18.39 0.24 -12.09
C GLU A 14 -17.09 0.56 -11.36
N LEU A 15 -16.07 -0.32 -11.37
CA LEU A 15 -14.75 0.00 -10.81
C LEU A 15 -14.05 1.17 -11.52
N GLY A 16 -14.28 1.33 -12.83
CA GLY A 16 -13.72 2.44 -13.60
C GLY A 16 -14.42 3.78 -13.39
N ARG A 17 -15.45 3.85 -12.52
CA ARG A 17 -16.07 5.12 -12.12
C ARG A 17 -15.34 5.73 -10.93
N TYR A 18 -14.21 6.36 -11.22
CA TYR A 18 -13.33 6.91 -10.19
C TYR A 18 -13.98 8.01 -9.34
N ARG A 19 -13.58 8.03 -8.07
CA ARG A 19 -13.98 9.00 -7.05
C ARG A 19 -12.77 9.79 -6.60
N ILE A 20 -13.00 11.02 -6.15
CA ILE A 20 -11.98 11.80 -5.43
C ILE A 20 -11.85 11.20 -4.03
N LEU A 21 -10.63 10.90 -3.60
CA LEU A 21 -10.37 10.22 -2.32
C LEU A 21 -10.90 11.01 -1.12
N SER A 22 -10.63 12.32 -1.06
CA SER A 22 -11.18 13.20 -0.02
C SER A 22 -11.19 14.68 -0.46
N SER A 23 -11.80 15.55 0.33
CA SER A 23 -11.77 17.01 0.09
C SER A 23 -10.36 17.60 0.14
N THR A 24 -9.41 16.93 0.80
CA THR A 24 -8.00 17.35 0.94
C THR A 24 -7.04 16.52 0.09
N ALA A 25 -7.50 15.44 -0.55
CA ALA A 25 -6.72 14.57 -1.42
C ALA A 25 -7.44 14.37 -2.76
N GLY A 26 -7.00 15.13 -3.76
CA GLY A 26 -7.58 15.14 -5.10
C GLY A 26 -7.29 13.89 -5.95
N ILE A 27 -6.62 12.88 -5.42
CA ILE A 27 -6.29 11.65 -6.18
C ILE A 27 -7.57 10.88 -6.55
N ARG A 28 -7.57 10.28 -7.74
CA ARG A 28 -8.72 9.55 -8.30
C ARG A 28 -8.55 8.05 -8.01
N VAL A 29 -9.50 7.47 -7.30
CA VAL A 29 -9.47 6.07 -6.90
C VAL A 29 -10.71 5.33 -7.36
N SER A 30 -10.58 4.03 -7.64
CA SER A 30 -11.71 3.12 -7.83
C SER A 30 -12.61 3.10 -6.58
N PRO A 31 -13.93 2.92 -6.74
CA PRO A 31 -14.87 2.93 -5.62
C PRO A 31 -14.65 1.76 -4.64
N LEU A 32 -13.92 0.72 -5.07
CA LEU A 32 -13.41 -0.35 -4.22
C LEU A 32 -11.89 -0.39 -4.32
N GLN A 33 -11.26 -0.74 -3.20
CA GLN A 33 -9.84 -0.98 -3.08
C GLN A 33 -9.59 -2.49 -2.97
N LEU A 34 -8.58 -3.00 -3.68
CA LEU A 34 -8.18 -4.39 -3.58
C LEU A 34 -7.26 -4.59 -2.38
N GLY A 35 -7.75 -5.30 -1.37
CA GLY A 35 -6.92 -5.74 -0.24
C GLY A 35 -5.95 -6.86 -0.65
N ALA A 36 -4.67 -6.67 -0.40
CA ALA A 36 -3.59 -7.56 -0.82
C ALA A 36 -3.02 -8.44 0.30
N MET A 37 -3.71 -8.57 1.44
CA MET A 37 -3.27 -9.43 2.55
C MET A 37 -3.16 -10.92 2.13
N SER A 38 -3.94 -11.35 1.14
CA SER A 38 -3.90 -12.70 0.57
C SER A 38 -2.85 -12.89 -0.53
N ILE A 39 -2.17 -11.82 -0.99
CA ILE A 39 -1.14 -11.91 -2.04
C ILE A 39 0.15 -12.42 -1.40
N GLY A 40 0.40 -13.73 -1.53
CA GLY A 40 1.52 -14.43 -0.92
C GLY A 40 1.11 -15.84 -0.46
N ASP A 41 2.10 -16.68 -0.16
CA ASP A 41 1.91 -18.06 0.30
C ASP A 41 2.46 -18.35 1.71
N ALA A 42 3.16 -17.38 2.31
CA ALA A 42 3.80 -17.53 3.61
C ALA A 42 2.83 -17.77 4.78
N TRP A 43 1.59 -17.32 4.67
CA TRP A 43 0.52 -17.49 5.67
C TRP A 43 -0.57 -18.47 5.22
N SER A 44 -0.22 -19.40 4.33
CA SER A 44 -1.15 -20.39 3.76
C SER A 44 -1.90 -21.21 4.81
N ASN A 45 -1.32 -21.41 5.99
CA ASN A 45 -1.94 -22.08 7.13
C ASN A 45 -3.03 -21.25 7.85
N VAL A 46 -3.07 -19.93 7.65
CA VAL A 46 -4.03 -19.02 8.31
C VAL A 46 -5.04 -18.44 7.32
N LEU A 47 -4.61 -18.08 6.11
CA LEU A 47 -5.43 -17.39 5.11
C LEU A 47 -5.76 -18.23 3.88
N GLY A 48 -5.24 -19.47 3.80
CA GLY A 48 -5.24 -20.26 2.57
C GLY A 48 -4.12 -19.84 1.62
N SER A 49 -3.90 -20.64 0.58
CA SER A 49 -2.83 -20.43 -0.39
C SER A 49 -3.35 -19.70 -1.62
N THR A 50 -2.69 -18.59 -1.99
CA THR A 50 -2.80 -17.99 -3.33
C THR A 50 -1.40 -17.92 -3.89
N ASP A 51 -1.08 -18.79 -4.85
CA ASP A 51 0.26 -18.77 -5.43
C ASP A 51 0.52 -17.49 -6.23
N LYS A 52 1.77 -17.26 -6.63
CA LYS A 52 2.17 -16.05 -7.37
C LYS A 52 1.41 -15.91 -8.70
N THR A 53 1.17 -17.02 -9.40
CA THR A 53 0.44 -17.00 -10.67
C THR A 53 -1.01 -16.59 -10.48
N GLN A 54 -1.68 -17.12 -9.46
CA GLN A 54 -3.05 -16.75 -9.10
C GLN A 54 -3.13 -15.31 -8.63
N SER A 55 -2.14 -14.84 -7.86
CA SER A 55 -2.06 -13.45 -7.40
C SER A 55 -1.96 -12.48 -8.58
N PHE A 56 -1.13 -12.79 -9.58
CA PHE A 56 -0.98 -11.94 -10.75
C PHE A 56 -2.25 -11.93 -11.59
N LYS A 57 -2.92 -13.08 -11.75
CA LYS A 57 -4.24 -13.16 -12.41
C LYS A 57 -5.30 -12.32 -11.70
N LEU A 58 -5.29 -12.31 -10.36
CA LEU A 58 -6.21 -11.48 -9.57
C LEU A 58 -5.94 -9.99 -9.79
N LEU A 59 -4.67 -9.59 -9.77
CA LEU A 59 -4.25 -8.20 -10.01
C LEU A 59 -4.58 -7.74 -11.43
N ASP A 60 -4.28 -8.57 -12.44
CA ASP A 60 -4.64 -8.33 -13.84
C ASP A 60 -6.16 -8.15 -13.98
N ALA A 61 -6.95 -9.08 -13.43
CA ALA A 61 -8.43 -9.02 -13.49
C ALA A 61 -9.00 -7.76 -12.80
N PHE A 62 -8.41 -7.33 -11.68
CA PHE A 62 -8.83 -6.11 -10.98
C PHE A 62 -8.58 -4.86 -11.83
N VAL A 63 -7.40 -4.75 -12.45
CA VAL A 63 -7.05 -3.61 -13.32
C VAL A 63 -7.86 -3.63 -14.61
N GLU A 64 -8.04 -4.78 -15.24
CA GLU A 64 -8.85 -4.95 -16.46
C GLU A 64 -10.33 -4.56 -16.22
N ALA A 65 -10.85 -4.81 -15.02
CA ALA A 65 -12.17 -4.35 -14.62
C ALA A 65 -12.25 -2.83 -14.37
N GLY A 66 -11.12 -2.12 -14.35
CA GLY A 66 -11.01 -0.69 -14.15
C GLY A 66 -10.56 -0.28 -12.74
N GLY A 67 -10.24 -1.23 -11.86
CA GLY A 67 -9.71 -0.95 -10.53
C GLY A 67 -8.31 -0.31 -10.60
N ASN A 68 -8.02 0.62 -9.70
CA ASN A 68 -6.69 1.27 -9.65
C ASN A 68 -6.11 1.40 -8.24
N PHE A 69 -6.81 0.97 -7.20
CA PHE A 69 -6.40 1.19 -5.82
C PHE A 69 -6.10 -0.14 -5.12
N ILE A 70 -4.84 -0.36 -4.72
CA ILE A 70 -4.37 -1.59 -4.05
C ILE A 70 -3.90 -1.24 -2.64
N ASP A 71 -4.38 -2.00 -1.64
CA ASP A 71 -3.99 -1.91 -0.24
C ASP A 71 -3.07 -3.07 0.16
N THR A 72 -1.85 -2.80 0.59
CA THR A 72 -0.97 -3.82 1.19
C THR A 72 -0.45 -3.36 2.55
N ALA A 73 0.53 -4.06 3.14
CA ALA A 73 1.24 -3.66 4.34
C ALA A 73 2.63 -4.31 4.39
N SER A 74 3.57 -3.66 5.07
CA SER A 74 4.97 -4.11 5.12
C SER A 74 5.16 -5.54 5.64
N ASN A 75 4.21 -6.05 6.44
CA ASN A 75 4.29 -7.38 7.05
C ASN A 75 3.45 -8.45 6.34
N TYR A 76 2.57 -8.09 5.41
CA TYR A 76 1.65 -9.07 4.81
C TYR A 76 2.43 -10.19 4.13
N GLN A 77 2.04 -11.44 4.44
CA GLN A 77 2.63 -12.65 3.88
C GLN A 77 4.15 -12.70 4.05
N ASN A 78 4.66 -12.32 5.23
CA ASN A 78 6.10 -12.24 5.50
C ASN A 78 6.84 -11.41 4.43
N GLU A 79 6.32 -10.22 4.15
CA GLU A 79 6.80 -9.26 3.14
C GLU A 79 6.45 -9.60 1.68
N GLN A 80 6.00 -10.83 1.37
CA GLN A 80 5.74 -11.26 -0.03
C GLN A 80 4.70 -10.41 -0.76
N SER A 81 3.69 -9.88 -0.06
CA SER A 81 2.63 -9.10 -0.70
C SER A 81 3.19 -7.88 -1.45
N GLU A 82 4.05 -7.10 -0.79
CA GLU A 82 4.72 -5.96 -1.43
C GLU A 82 5.69 -6.41 -2.54
N GLU A 83 6.42 -7.51 -2.34
CA GLU A 83 7.36 -8.03 -3.35
C GLU A 83 6.64 -8.45 -4.63
N TRP A 84 5.54 -9.18 -4.50
CA TRP A 84 4.78 -9.71 -5.62
C TRP A 84 4.02 -8.61 -6.35
N ILE A 85 3.45 -7.64 -5.63
CA ILE A 85 2.84 -6.46 -6.25
C ILE A 85 3.91 -5.65 -7.00
N GLY A 86 5.09 -5.43 -6.42
CA GLY A 86 6.19 -4.72 -7.08
C GLY A 86 6.70 -5.43 -8.34
N GLU A 87 6.85 -6.76 -8.27
CA GLU A 87 7.16 -7.60 -9.44
C GLU A 87 6.13 -7.46 -10.54
N TRP A 88 4.85 -7.64 -10.20
CA TRP A 88 3.75 -7.54 -11.14
C TRP A 88 3.68 -6.15 -11.78
N MET A 89 3.80 -5.06 -11.00
CA MET A 89 3.79 -3.70 -11.54
C MET A 89 4.94 -3.45 -12.51
N ALA A 90 6.13 -3.95 -12.18
CA ALA A 90 7.31 -3.83 -13.05
C ALA A 90 7.14 -4.61 -14.36
N GLU A 91 6.57 -5.82 -14.30
CA GLU A 91 6.28 -6.63 -15.49
C GLU A 91 5.21 -6.00 -16.40
N ARG A 92 4.21 -5.34 -15.83
CA ARG A 92 3.12 -4.70 -16.59
C ARG A 92 3.43 -3.25 -16.99
N GLY A 93 4.44 -2.63 -16.39
CA GLY A 93 4.78 -1.22 -16.63
C GLY A 93 3.63 -0.27 -16.24
N ASN A 94 2.86 -0.59 -15.20
CA ASN A 94 1.60 0.09 -14.89
C ASN A 94 1.63 0.89 -13.57
N ARG A 95 2.79 1.05 -12.92
CA ARG A 95 2.93 1.76 -11.63
C ARG A 95 2.23 3.13 -11.62
N ASP A 96 2.38 3.91 -12.68
CA ASP A 96 1.84 5.27 -12.80
C ASP A 96 0.31 5.31 -12.90
N GLN A 97 -0.33 4.18 -13.22
CA GLN A 97 -1.78 4.05 -13.34
C GLN A 97 -2.44 3.64 -12.02
N LEU A 98 -1.64 3.28 -11.01
CA LEU A 98 -2.09 2.69 -9.76
C LEU A 98 -1.91 3.65 -8.59
N VAL A 99 -2.84 3.53 -7.64
CA VAL A 99 -2.74 4.08 -6.29
C VAL A 99 -2.33 2.93 -5.37
N ILE A 100 -1.14 3.03 -4.80
CA ILE A 100 -0.59 2.02 -3.90
C ILE A 100 -0.60 2.54 -2.46
N ALA A 101 -1.42 1.90 -1.63
CA ALA A 101 -1.38 2.07 -0.19
C ALA A 101 -0.54 0.97 0.46
N THR A 102 0.28 1.34 1.44
CA THR A 102 0.93 0.39 2.34
C THR A 102 0.93 0.91 3.77
N LYS A 103 1.38 0.08 4.71
CA LYS A 103 1.36 0.37 6.14
C LYS A 103 2.67 0.00 6.80
N TYR A 104 3.03 0.75 7.84
CA TYR A 104 4.14 0.44 8.75
C TYR A 104 3.61 0.31 10.19
N THR A 105 4.43 -0.22 11.10
CA THR A 105 4.23 -0.43 12.57
C THR A 105 4.34 -1.91 12.94
N SER A 106 3.89 -2.81 12.07
CA SER A 106 3.94 -4.25 12.35
C SER A 106 5.35 -4.82 12.30
N ASN A 107 5.62 -5.86 13.09
CA ASN A 107 6.91 -6.54 13.17
C ASN A 107 7.19 -7.39 11.92
N TYR A 108 7.58 -6.73 10.84
CA TYR A 108 7.72 -7.36 9.53
C TYR A 108 8.98 -8.22 9.38
N ARG A 109 9.98 -8.12 10.26
CA ARG A 109 11.26 -8.85 10.15
C ARG A 109 11.38 -10.08 11.05
N SER A 110 10.47 -10.26 12.02
CA SER A 110 10.58 -11.35 13.00
C SER A 110 10.60 -12.75 12.36
N TYR A 111 9.93 -12.95 11.22
CA TYR A 111 9.96 -14.23 10.52
C TYR A 111 11.36 -14.60 10.01
N ALA A 112 12.15 -13.61 9.59
CA ALA A 112 13.47 -13.80 9.01
C ALA A 112 14.59 -13.84 10.06
N VAL A 113 14.53 -12.97 11.07
CA VAL A 113 15.61 -12.86 12.08
C VAL A 113 15.33 -13.65 13.36
N GLY A 114 14.10 -14.15 13.53
CA GLY A 114 13.63 -14.88 14.70
C GLY A 114 12.89 -14.01 15.72
N LYS A 115 11.96 -14.64 16.45
CA LYS A 115 11.12 -13.98 17.46
C LYS A 115 11.97 -13.27 18.52
N GLY A 116 11.61 -12.03 18.85
CA GLY A 116 12.31 -11.21 19.85
C GLY A 116 13.65 -10.62 19.39
N LYS A 117 14.09 -10.90 18.15
CA LYS A 117 15.36 -10.40 17.61
C LYS A 117 15.20 -9.19 16.69
N ALA A 118 13.96 -8.72 16.49
CA ALA A 118 13.63 -7.54 15.67
C ALA A 118 12.91 -6.43 16.50
N PRO A 119 13.51 -5.91 17.59
CA PRO A 119 12.84 -4.95 18.47
C PRO A 119 12.59 -3.59 17.80
N ASN A 120 13.37 -3.24 16.77
CA ASN A 120 13.23 -1.96 16.05
C ASN A 120 12.53 -2.10 14.69
N SER A 121 11.94 -3.27 14.41
CA SER A 121 11.16 -3.51 13.18
C SER A 121 9.65 -3.41 13.44
N HIS A 122 9.24 -2.89 14.60
CA HIS A 122 7.84 -2.63 14.94
C HIS A 122 7.72 -1.34 15.75
N GLY A 123 6.50 -0.81 15.85
CA GLY A 123 6.19 0.43 16.56
C GLY A 123 6.12 1.67 15.65
N ASN A 124 5.63 2.76 16.22
CA ASN A 124 5.40 4.02 15.50
C ASN A 124 6.66 4.91 15.44
N HIS A 125 7.71 4.57 16.20
CA HIS A 125 8.94 5.33 16.32
C HIS A 125 9.67 5.53 14.99
N ARG A 126 10.44 6.63 14.89
CA ARG A 126 11.08 7.11 13.65
C ARG A 126 11.94 6.05 12.95
N ARG A 127 12.65 5.23 13.72
CA ARG A 127 13.54 4.18 13.18
C ARG A 127 12.75 3.06 12.51
N CYS A 128 11.65 2.58 13.11
CA CYS A 128 10.80 1.59 12.46
C CYS A 128 10.22 2.17 11.17
N LEU A 129 9.65 3.38 11.23
CA LEU A 129 9.10 4.07 10.05
C LEU A 129 10.12 4.16 8.91
N HIS A 130 11.33 4.65 9.20
CA HIS A 130 12.38 4.81 8.21
C HIS A 130 12.76 3.48 7.54
N MET A 131 12.94 2.42 8.34
CA MET A 131 13.30 1.10 7.83
C MET A 131 12.17 0.48 7.02
N SER A 132 10.93 0.54 7.52
CA SER A 132 9.75 0.01 6.82
C SER A 132 9.57 0.68 5.47
N VAL A 133 9.60 2.01 5.39
CA VAL A 133 9.40 2.74 4.12
C VAL A 133 10.52 2.47 3.13
N ARG A 134 11.78 2.45 3.57
CA ARG A 134 12.92 2.08 2.71
C ARG A 134 12.72 0.70 2.09
N ASP A 135 12.30 -0.27 2.91
CA ASP A 135 12.13 -1.65 2.47
C ASP A 135 10.87 -1.82 1.60
N SER A 136 9.76 -1.15 1.94
CA SER A 136 8.53 -1.14 1.14
C SER A 136 8.76 -0.58 -0.26
N LEU A 137 9.45 0.57 -0.39
CA LEU A 137 9.81 1.15 -1.70
C LEU A 137 10.63 0.18 -2.55
N LYS A 138 11.61 -0.50 -1.92
CA LYS A 138 12.42 -1.53 -2.60
C LYS A 138 11.58 -2.71 -3.07
N LYS A 139 10.70 -3.24 -2.22
CA LYS A 139 9.85 -4.41 -2.53
C LYS A 139 8.81 -4.08 -3.61
N LEU A 140 8.18 -2.90 -3.50
CA LEU A 140 7.22 -2.38 -4.47
C LEU A 140 7.87 -1.89 -5.77
N ARG A 141 9.20 -1.81 -5.84
CA ARG A 141 9.97 -1.39 -7.02
C ARG A 141 9.56 -0.01 -7.54
N THR A 142 9.34 0.93 -6.62
CA THR A 142 8.94 2.31 -6.90
C THR A 142 9.67 3.26 -5.96
N ASP A 143 9.75 4.52 -6.33
CA ASP A 143 10.35 5.62 -5.58
C ASP A 143 9.34 6.41 -4.74
N TRP A 144 8.02 6.18 -4.91
CA TRP A 144 6.98 6.76 -4.06
C TRP A 144 5.88 5.78 -3.65
N ILE A 145 5.30 6.03 -2.48
CA ILE A 145 4.06 5.43 -1.98
C ILE A 145 2.95 6.48 -2.10
N ASP A 146 1.78 6.10 -2.64
CA ASP A 146 0.66 7.03 -2.74
C ASP A 146 0.09 7.32 -1.35
N ILE A 147 -0.22 6.28 -0.57
CA ILE A 147 -0.77 6.44 0.78
C ILE A 147 0.01 5.58 1.77
N LEU A 148 0.61 6.20 2.79
CA LEU A 148 1.21 5.47 3.90
C LEU A 148 0.28 5.53 5.11
N TYR A 149 -0.16 4.37 5.56
CA TYR A 149 -0.90 4.23 6.82
C TYR A 149 0.04 3.95 8.00
N LEU A 150 -0.14 4.68 9.10
CA LEU A 150 0.20 4.17 10.42
C LEU A 150 -0.79 3.04 10.74
N HIS A 151 -0.32 1.80 10.84
CA HIS A 151 -1.17 0.61 10.87
C HIS A 151 -1.95 0.44 12.18
N PHE A 152 -1.35 0.74 13.33
CA PHE A 152 -2.00 0.73 14.63
C PHE A 152 -1.23 1.60 15.63
N TRP A 153 -1.90 2.17 16.63
CA TRP A 153 -1.25 2.98 17.66
C TRP A 153 -0.51 2.11 18.68
N ASP A 154 0.78 2.39 18.91
CA ASP A 154 1.62 1.56 19.79
C ASP A 154 1.72 2.04 21.24
N TYR A 155 1.23 3.24 21.56
CA TYR A 155 1.30 3.89 22.90
C TYR A 155 2.72 4.07 23.48
N THR A 156 3.76 3.83 22.70
CA THR A 156 5.16 3.96 23.14
C THR A 156 5.88 5.14 22.47
N THR A 157 5.33 5.66 21.38
CA THR A 157 5.90 6.79 20.64
C THR A 157 5.05 8.05 20.87
N SER A 158 5.71 9.20 21.11
CA SER A 158 5.02 10.49 21.24
C SER A 158 4.35 10.90 19.93
N ILE A 159 3.25 11.66 20.02
CA ILE A 159 2.54 12.17 18.83
C ILE A 159 3.48 13.08 18.02
N GLU A 160 4.26 13.91 18.71
CA GLU A 160 5.23 14.82 18.10
C GLU A 160 6.25 14.06 17.25
N GLU A 161 6.84 12.97 17.78
CA GLU A 161 7.78 12.15 17.01
C GLU A 161 7.11 11.52 15.79
N VAL A 162 5.88 11.01 15.93
CA VAL A 162 5.13 10.39 14.83
C VAL A 162 4.87 11.40 13.72
N ILE A 163 4.28 12.55 14.05
CA ILE A 163 3.90 13.58 13.07
C ILE A 163 5.13 14.18 12.40
N ASP A 164 6.20 14.49 13.15
CA ASP A 164 7.45 14.98 12.57
C ASP A 164 8.03 13.98 11.57
N SER A 165 8.04 12.70 11.94
CA SER A 165 8.64 11.67 11.10
C SER A 165 7.82 11.39 9.84
N LEU A 166 6.49 11.40 9.92
CA LEU A 166 5.61 11.28 8.76
C LEU A 166 5.69 12.50 7.85
N HIS A 167 5.74 13.71 8.41
CA HIS A 167 5.89 14.95 7.65
C HIS A 167 7.18 14.95 6.82
N MET A 168 8.29 14.48 7.40
CA MET A 168 9.56 14.38 6.68
C MET A 168 9.51 13.46 5.47
N LEU A 169 8.71 12.39 5.49
CA LEU A 169 8.55 11.51 4.32
C LEU A 169 7.78 12.18 3.19
N VAL A 170 6.77 13.00 3.53
CA VAL A 170 6.03 13.82 2.56
C VAL A 170 6.95 14.87 1.96
N GLN A 171 7.74 15.57 2.77
CA GLN A 171 8.72 16.55 2.28
C GLN A 171 9.79 15.91 1.37
N GLN A 172 10.13 14.64 1.59
CA GLN A 172 11.06 13.89 0.75
C GLN A 172 10.43 13.37 -0.56
N GLY A 173 9.12 13.49 -0.75
CA GLY A 173 8.41 12.94 -1.90
C GLY A 173 8.30 11.41 -1.92
N LYS A 174 8.75 10.72 -0.85
CA LYS A 174 8.66 9.25 -0.74
C LYS A 174 7.23 8.76 -0.48
N VAL A 175 6.40 9.63 0.09
CA VAL A 175 5.00 9.38 0.42
C VAL A 175 4.19 10.59 0.00
N LEU A 176 3.09 10.40 -0.73
CA LEU A 176 2.26 11.51 -1.20
C LEU A 176 1.16 11.89 -0.20
N TYR A 177 0.51 10.90 0.39
CA TYR A 177 -0.59 11.07 1.34
C TYR A 177 -0.37 10.21 2.58
N LEU A 178 -0.90 10.69 3.71
CA LEU A 178 -0.81 10.00 5.00
C LEU A 178 -2.19 9.49 5.42
N GLY A 179 -2.21 8.32 6.02
CA GLY A 179 -3.41 7.71 6.60
C GLY A 179 -3.13 7.14 7.99
N ILE A 180 -4.19 6.84 8.73
CA ILE A 180 -4.13 6.29 10.07
C ILE A 180 -5.16 5.15 10.20
N SER A 181 -4.78 4.06 10.86
CA SER A 181 -5.61 2.88 11.09
C SER A 181 -5.48 2.45 12.55
N ASP A 182 -6.58 1.96 13.13
CA ASP A 182 -6.59 1.38 14.48
C ASP A 182 -5.96 2.28 15.55
N THR A 183 -6.35 3.56 15.55
CA THR A 183 -5.90 4.56 16.52
C THR A 183 -7.05 5.07 17.39
N PRO A 184 -6.78 5.44 18.65
CA PRO A 184 -7.79 6.05 19.53
C PRO A 184 -8.44 7.28 18.89
N ALA A 185 -9.72 7.47 19.18
CA ALA A 185 -10.51 8.63 18.77
C ALA A 185 -10.16 9.88 19.59
#